data_AF-A0A7J7KTN1-F1
#
_entry.id   AF-A0A7J7KTN1-F1
#
_cell.length_a   1.000
_cell.length_b   1.000
_cell.length_c   1.000
_cell.angle_alpha   90.00
_cell.angle_beta   90.00
_cell.angle_gamma   90.00
#
_symmetry.space_group_name_H-M   'P 1'
#
loop_
_entity.id
_entity.type
_entity.pdbx_description
1 polymer ?
#
loop_
_entity_poly.entity_id
_entity_poly.type
_entity_poly.pdbx_seq_one_letter_code
_entity_poly.pdbx_strand_id
1 'polypeptide(L)'
;MGNCNDRPTFNLNSVWKERLLVVRVLTVQFIALCTDTFLYPFFPQEATAKGLTPTHIGIVFSSFELARFVSSLATGCLVSNISFNICIL
;
A
#
# COMPACT_ATOMS: atom_id res chain seq x y z
N MET A 1 -10.37 34.95 -29.70
CA MET A 1 -8.96 34.53 -29.75
C MET A 1 -8.52 34.14 -28.35
N GLY A 2 -8.31 32.85 -28.09
CA GLY A 2 -7.72 32.37 -26.82
C GLY A 2 -6.20 32.56 -26.83
N ASN A 3 -5.64 33.02 -25.72
CA ASN A 3 -4.24 33.37 -25.57
C ASN A 3 -3.40 32.10 -25.30
N CYS A 4 -2.54 31.69 -26.24
CA CYS A 4 -1.69 30.50 -26.15
C CYS A 4 -0.47 30.69 -25.21
N ASN A 5 -0.67 31.20 -24.00
CA ASN A 5 0.43 31.48 -23.06
C ASN A 5 0.23 30.90 -21.65
N ASP A 6 -0.59 29.86 -21.52
CA ASP A 6 -0.58 28.99 -20.35
C ASP A 6 0.49 27.90 -20.54
N ARG A 7 1.77 28.30 -20.41
CA ARG A 7 2.82 27.32 -20.11
C ARG A 7 2.53 26.78 -18.70
N PRO A 8 2.36 25.46 -18.49
CA PRO A 8 2.31 24.94 -17.14
C PRO A 8 3.65 25.29 -16.47
N THR A 9 3.61 26.13 -15.45
CA THR A 9 4.76 26.38 -14.57
C THR A 9 5.02 25.08 -13.83
N PHE A 10 5.78 24.18 -14.47
CA PHE A 10 6.23 22.91 -13.91
C PHE A 10 7.13 23.22 -12.72
N ASN A 11 6.51 23.29 -11.54
CA ASN A 11 7.17 23.64 -10.31
C ASN A 11 8.03 22.44 -9.92
N LEU A 12 9.36 22.48 -10.16
CA LEU A 12 10.23 21.34 -9.86
C LEU A 12 10.06 20.85 -8.40
N ASN A 13 9.75 21.74 -7.46
CA ASN A 13 9.45 21.36 -6.07
C ASN A 13 8.19 20.49 -5.94
N SER A 14 7.17 20.64 -6.78
CA SER A 14 5.99 19.75 -6.76
C SER A 14 6.33 18.36 -7.28
N VAL A 15 7.24 18.26 -8.25
CA VAL A 15 7.68 17.02 -8.89
C VAL A 15 8.57 16.20 -7.94
N TRP A 16 9.45 16.86 -7.19
CA TRP A 16 10.24 16.20 -6.15
C TRP A 16 9.37 15.67 -5.00
N LYS A 17 8.32 16.41 -4.62
CA LYS A 17 7.34 15.96 -3.63
C LYS A 17 6.51 14.76 -4.12
N GLU A 18 6.03 14.79 -5.37
CA GLU A 18 5.36 13.65 -6.00
C GLU A 18 6.27 12.43 -6.06
N ARG A 19 7.54 12.61 -6.45
CA ARG A 19 8.54 11.53 -6.46
C ARG A 19 8.77 10.95 -5.06
N LEU A 20 8.88 11.79 -4.03
CA LEU A 20 9.02 11.34 -2.66
C LEU A 20 7.79 10.55 -2.18
N LEU A 21 6.58 10.97 -2.54
CA LEU A 21 5.36 10.25 -2.23
C LEU A 21 5.33 8.88 -2.92
N VAL A 22 5.68 8.83 -4.21
CA VAL A 22 5.77 7.56 -4.96
C VAL A 22 6.81 6.63 -4.33
N VAL A 23 7.99 7.13 -3.97
CA VAL A 23 9.03 6.34 -3.28
C VAL A 23 8.56 5.79 -1.93
N ARG A 24 7.83 6.59 -1.15
CA ARG A 24 7.25 6.17 0.14
C ARG A 24 6.25 5.04 -0.06
N VAL A 25 5.31 5.21 -0.98
CA VAL A 25 4.29 4.19 -1.29
C VAL A 25 4.94 2.90 -1.79
N LEU A 26 5.93 3.01 -2.68
CA LEU A 26 6.66 1.86 -3.20
C LEU A 26 7.46 1.11 -2.12
N THR A 27 8.04 1.82 -1.16
CA THR A 27 8.77 1.20 -0.05
C THR A 27 7.84 0.40 0.85
N VAL A 28 6.66 0.94 1.17
CA VAL A 28 5.65 0.24 1.97
C VAL A 28 5.13 -0.98 1.20
N GLN A 29 4.85 -0.85 -0.10
CA GLN A 29 4.47 -1.97 -0.96
C GLN A 29 5.55 -3.04 -1.04
N PHE A 30 6.83 -2.66 -1.12
CA PHE A 30 7.94 -3.60 -1.18
C PHE A 30 8.04 -4.43 0.11
N ILE A 31 7.94 -3.79 1.27
CA ILE A 31 7.95 -4.49 2.57
C ILE A 31 6.77 -5.46 2.66
N ALA A 32 5.57 -5.05 2.24
CA ALA A 32 4.39 -5.91 2.24
C ALA A 32 4.59 -7.15 1.34
N LEU A 33 5.14 -6.97 0.14
CA LEU A 33 5.43 -8.07 -0.78
C LEU A 33 6.49 -9.02 -0.23
N CYS A 34 7.52 -8.51 0.45
CA CYS A 34 8.52 -9.35 1.11
C CYS A 34 7.89 -10.21 2.20
N THR A 35 6.99 -9.65 3.01
CA THR A 35 6.28 -10.39 4.06
C THR A 35 5.39 -11.49 3.48
N ASP A 36 4.64 -11.20 2.41
CA ASP A 36 3.78 -12.18 1.74
C ASP A 36 4.58 -13.32 1.12
N THR A 37 5.71 -12.98 0.51
CA THR A 37 6.63 -13.96 -0.08
C THR A 37 7.22 -14.88 0.98
N PHE A 38 7.37 -14.43 2.22
CA PHE A 38 7.79 -15.28 3.34
C PHE A 38 6.64 -16.12 3.88
N LEU A 39 5.45 -15.53 4.01
CA LEU A 39 4.29 -16.19 4.60
C LEU A 39 3.80 -17.33 3.70
N TYR A 40 3.66 -17.10 2.39
CA TYR A 40 3.02 -18.04 1.46
C TYR A 40 3.73 -19.41 1.32
N PRO A 41 5.07 -19.50 1.22
CA PRO A 41 5.76 -20.78 1.14
C PRO A 41 6.04 -21.41 2.51
N PHE A 42 6.32 -20.59 3.53
CA PHE A 42 6.84 -21.09 4.81
C PHE A 42 5.72 -21.47 5.79
N PHE A 43 4.65 -20.67 5.85
CA PHE A 43 3.53 -20.89 6.76
C PHE A 43 2.78 -22.21 6.53
N PRO A 44 2.42 -22.63 5.30
CA PRO A 44 1.70 -23.88 5.10
C PRO A 44 2.58 -25.11 5.36
N GLN A 45 3.89 -25.02 5.10
CA GLN A 45 4.84 -26.10 5.37
C GLN A 45 5.01 -26.32 6.87
N GLU A 46 5.23 -25.23 7.62
CA GLU A 46 5.38 -25.25 9.08
C GLU A 46 4.08 -25.69 9.78
N ALA A 47 2.92 -25.21 9.32
CA ALA A 47 1.63 -25.56 9.88
C ALA A 47 1.29 -27.04 9.68
N THR A 48 1.64 -27.61 8.51
CA THR A 48 1.48 -29.04 8.24
C THR A 48 2.43 -29.86 9.12
N ALA A 49 3.67 -29.41 9.31
CA ALA A 49 4.64 -30.07 10.20
C ALA A 49 4.19 -30.06 11.67
N LYS A 50 3.42 -29.05 12.10
CA LYS A 50 2.82 -28.96 13.44
C LYS A 50 1.48 -29.68 13.58
N GLY A 51 1.01 -30.37 12.54
CA GLY A 51 -0.24 -31.11 12.56
C GLY A 51 -1.51 -30.24 12.56
N LEU A 52 -1.41 -28.97 12.15
CA LEU A 52 -2.59 -28.12 12.03
C LEU A 52 -3.44 -28.57 10.84
N THR A 53 -4.77 -28.54 11.04
CA THR A 53 -5.71 -28.84 9.96
C THR A 53 -5.70 -27.73 8.90
N PRO A 54 -5.91 -28.07 7.61
CA PRO A 54 -5.90 -27.10 6.50
C PRO A 54 -6.90 -25.95 6.69
N THR A 55 -7.98 -26.17 7.45
CA THR A 55 -8.96 -25.15 7.81
C THR A 55 -8.34 -24.00 8.62
N HIS A 56 -7.43 -24.27 9.56
CA HIS A 56 -6.78 -23.22 10.35
C HIS A 56 -5.85 -22.36 9.51
N ILE A 57 -5.16 -22.96 8.54
CA ILE A 57 -4.28 -22.25 7.60
C ILE A 57 -5.12 -21.27 6.74
N GLY A 58 -6.27 -21.73 6.24
CA GLY A 58 -7.19 -20.89 5.48
C GLY A 58 -7.80 -19.74 6.29
N ILE A 59 -8.09 -19.95 7.58
CA ILE A 59 -8.60 -18.89 8.47
C ILE A 59 -7.53 -17.79 8.66
N VAL A 60 -6.27 -18.15 8.88
CA VAL A 60 -5.19 -17.16 9.04
C VAL A 60 -4.99 -16.37 7.75
N PHE A 61 -4.91 -17.06 6.60
CA PHE A 61 -4.75 -16.41 5.31
C PHE A 61 -5.91 -15.46 4.99
N SER A 62 -7.16 -15.89 5.19
CA SER A 62 -8.33 -15.06 4.94
C SER A 62 -8.44 -13.86 5.89
N SER A 63 -8.08 -14.01 7.17
CA SER A 63 -8.07 -12.88 8.11
C SER A 63 -7.07 -11.79 7.72
N PHE A 64 -5.93 -12.18 7.18
CA PHE A 64 -4.88 -11.28 6.72
C PHE A 64 -5.28 -10.52 5.46
N GLU A 65 -5.83 -11.22 4.46
CA GLU A 65 -6.35 -10.59 3.25
C GLU A 65 -7.55 -9.66 3.54
N LEU A 66 -8.40 -10.03 4.50
CA LEU A 66 -9.51 -9.18 4.93
C LEU A 66 -9.02 -7.90 5.62
N ALA A 67 -8.02 -8.00 6.49
CA ALA A 67 -7.40 -6.83 7.12
C ALA A 67 -6.73 -5.91 6.09
N ARG A 68 -6.08 -6.49 5.07
CA ARG A 68 -5.50 -5.77 3.94
C ARG A 68 -6.56 -5.06 3.10
N PHE A 69 -7.69 -5.72 2.84
CA PHE A 69 -8.82 -5.14 2.14
C PHE A 69 -9.46 -3.97 2.92
N VAL A 70 -9.65 -4.12 4.23
CA VAL A 70 -10.15 -3.03 5.08
C VAL A 70 -9.16 -1.87 5.11
N SER A 71 -7.86 -2.14 5.17
CA SER A 71 -6.81 -1.12 5.15
C SER A 71 -6.78 -0.34 3.84
N SER A 72 -7.04 -1.00 2.70
CA SER A 72 -7.11 -0.31 1.40
C SER A 72 -8.35 0.59 1.32
N LEU A 73 -9.49 0.14 1.86
CA LEU A 73 -10.71 0.94 1.95
C LEU A 73 -10.53 2.15 2.89
N ALA A 74 -9.89 1.94 4.04
CA ALA A 74 -9.57 2.99 4.99
C ALA A 74 -8.63 4.03 4.37
N THR A 75 -7.62 3.61 3.60
CA THR A 75 -6.71 4.51 2.89
C THR A 75 -7.45 5.36 1.85
N GLY A 76 -8.42 4.78 1.13
CA GLY A 76 -9.28 5.52 0.20
C GLY A 76 -10.13 6.59 0.91
N CYS A 77 -10.72 6.27 2.06
CA CYS A 77 -11.47 7.23 2.86
C CYS A 77 -10.58 8.30 3.53
N LEU A 78 -9.37 7.92 3.95
CA LEU A 78 -8.39 8.82 4.55
C LEU A 78 -7.85 9.83 3.53
N VAL A 79 -7.53 9.41 2.30
CA VAL A 79 -7.11 10.32 1.22
C VAL A 79 -8.16 11.41 0.97
N SER A 80 -9.45 11.06 1.04
CA SER A 80 -10.53 12.05 0.90
C SER A 80 -10.61 13.06 2.05
N ASN A 81 -10.06 12.75 3.23
CA ASN A 81 -10.07 13.63 4.41
C ASN A 81 -8.71 14.32 4.66
N ILE A 82 -7.59 13.79 4.16
CA ILE A 82 -6.21 14.20 4.53
C ILE A 82 -5.57 15.23 3.59
N SER A 83 -6.28 15.73 2.58
CA SER A 83 -5.77 16.78 1.67
C SER A 83 -5.23 18.05 2.36
N PHE A 84 -5.45 18.26 3.66
CA PHE A 84 -4.97 19.46 4.35
C PHE A 84 -3.62 19.31 5.09
N ASN A 85 -3.21 18.13 5.58
CA ASN A 85 -2.03 18.02 6.46
C ASN A 85 -0.76 17.45 5.79
N ILE A 86 -0.89 16.65 4.74
CA ILE A 86 0.28 16.06 4.04
C ILE A 86 0.92 17.01 3.02
N CYS A 87 0.32 18.19 2.79
CA CYS A 87 0.91 19.25 1.95
C CYS A 87 1.91 20.15 2.70
N ILE A 88 1.98 20.05 4.05
CA ILE A 88 2.83 20.88 4.94
C ILE A 88 3.98 20.06 5.58
N LEU A 89 4.36 18.92 4.99
CA LEU A 89 5.68 18.32 5.19
C LEU A 89 6.38 18.10 3.85
#